data_AF-A0A1R1JUJ4-F1
#
_entry.id   AF-A0A1R1JUJ4-F1
#
_cell.length_a   1.000
_cell.length_b   1.000
_cell.length_c   1.000
_cell.angle_alpha   90.00
_cell.angle_beta   90.00
_cell.angle_gamma   90.00
#
_symmetry.space_group_name_H-M   'P 1'
#
loop_
_entity.id
_entity.type
_entity.pdbx_description
1 polymer ?
#
loop_
_entity_poly.entity_id
_entity_poly.type
_entity_poly.pdbx_seq_one_letter_code
_entity_poly.pdbx_strand_id
1 'polypeptide(L)'
;MTQEAIVISTTPPLPGLKLVQDLNDALETIATDFAGSVDPAAFAGPYMTWADSANMQIKRRNAANSAWVVEGALLSHGSSTLTFKAAPSAASDDVVVQSQTFGVGQTLQDVTASRAIGTTYTNSTGKPIVVYVSTTGTTTSSGIVGRINGFDAAYSTRDGSSGSLVLNMVVPAGSTYVVQNIGNITGTIWRELR
;
A
#
# COMPACT_ATOMS: atom_id res chain seq x y z
N MET A 1 12.45 -42.78 26.20
CA MET A 1 11.56 -43.77 25.57
C MET A 1 11.98 -43.84 24.12
N THR A 2 12.54 -44.98 23.69
CA THR A 2 12.96 -45.19 22.31
C THR A 2 11.72 -45.27 21.44
N GLN A 3 11.62 -44.39 20.44
CA GLN A 3 10.55 -44.45 19.45
C GLN A 3 10.68 -45.76 18.69
N GLU A 4 9.68 -46.64 18.80
CA GLU A 4 9.65 -47.85 17.98
C GLU A 4 9.52 -47.48 16.50
N ALA A 5 10.15 -48.27 15.64
CA ALA A 5 10.05 -48.07 14.20
C ALA A 5 8.60 -48.31 13.74
N ILE A 6 8.07 -47.42 12.90
CA ILE A 6 6.76 -47.60 12.26
C ILE A 6 6.93 -48.68 11.19
N VAL A 7 6.81 -49.93 11.59
CA VAL A 7 6.91 -51.09 10.69
C VAL A 7 5.75 -52.03 10.94
N ILE A 8 5.22 -52.61 9.86
CA ILE A 8 4.21 -53.67 9.96
C ILE A 8 4.87 -54.87 10.64
N SER A 9 4.18 -55.45 11.63
CA SER A 9 4.68 -56.62 12.35
C SER A 9 4.98 -57.77 11.39
N THR A 10 6.21 -58.26 11.42
CA THR A 10 6.65 -59.41 10.63
C THR A 10 6.51 -60.75 11.38
N THR A 11 5.99 -60.72 12.62
CA THR A 11 5.86 -61.92 13.46
C THR A 11 4.55 -62.65 13.16
N PRO A 12 4.57 -63.88 12.63
CA PRO A 12 3.36 -64.62 12.32
C PRO A 12 2.60 -65.09 13.58
N PRO A 13 1.29 -65.39 13.48
CA PRO A 13 0.43 -65.23 12.31
C PRO A 13 -0.24 -63.85 12.30
N LEU A 14 0.05 -63.03 11.27
CA LEU A 14 -0.70 -61.81 11.02
C LEU A 14 -1.86 -62.15 10.07
N PRO A 15 -3.14 -62.06 10.48
CA PRO A 15 -4.27 -62.34 9.60
C PRO A 15 -4.25 -61.36 8.41
N GLY A 16 -4.60 -61.82 7.20
CA GLY A 16 -4.60 -60.96 6.00
C GLY A 16 -5.47 -59.69 6.15
N LEU A 17 -6.56 -59.77 6.93
CA LEU A 17 -7.38 -58.62 7.28
C LEU A 17 -6.62 -57.57 8.10
N LYS A 18 -5.75 -58.00 9.02
CA LYS A 18 -4.95 -57.12 9.86
C LYS A 18 -3.91 -56.37 9.03
N LEU A 19 -3.30 -57.04 8.05
CA LEU A 19 -2.36 -56.39 7.11
C LEU A 19 -3.05 -55.30 6.28
N VAL A 20 -4.28 -55.55 5.81
CA VAL A 20 -5.05 -54.56 5.04
C VAL A 20 -5.40 -53.34 5.90
N GLN A 21 -5.77 -53.56 7.17
CA GLN A 21 -6.07 -52.49 8.11
C GLN A 21 -4.81 -51.64 8.40
N ASP A 22 -3.70 -52.30 8.76
CA ASP A 22 -2.44 -51.61 9.07
C ASP A 22 -1.89 -50.82 7.86
N LEU A 23 -2.12 -51.31 6.62
CA LEU A 23 -1.73 -50.61 5.40
C LEU A 23 -2.61 -49.39 5.08
N ASN A 24 -3.92 -49.49 5.33
CA ASN A 24 -4.83 -48.37 5.15
C ASN A 24 -4.53 -47.25 6.17
N ASP A 25 -4.30 -47.61 7.43
CA ASP A 25 -3.91 -46.68 8.49
C ASP A 25 -2.57 -45.97 8.15
N ALA A 26 -1.60 -46.71 7.60
CA ALA A 26 -0.33 -46.15 7.15
C ALA A 26 -0.49 -45.20 5.94
N LEU A 27 -1.37 -45.53 4.99
CA LEU A 27 -1.66 -44.69 3.82
C LEU A 27 -2.35 -43.38 4.23
N GLU A 28 -3.24 -43.42 5.21
CA GLU A 28 -3.88 -42.25 5.80
C GLU A 28 -2.87 -41.31 6.50
N THR A 29 -1.77 -41.87 7.03
CA THR A 29 -0.75 -41.09 7.74
C THR A 29 0.27 -40.40 6.80
N ILE A 30 0.41 -40.84 5.55
CA ILE A 30 1.40 -40.32 4.59
C ILE A 30 0.94 -39.03 3.89
N ALA A 31 -0.38 -38.78 3.77
CA ALA A 31 -0.90 -37.57 3.15
C ALA A 31 -1.18 -36.48 4.19
N THR A 32 -0.12 -35.84 4.70
CA THR A 32 -0.27 -34.67 5.60
C THR A 32 -0.65 -33.38 4.86
N ASP A 33 -0.59 -33.41 3.52
CA ASP A 33 -0.93 -32.30 2.64
C ASP A 33 -1.89 -32.75 1.53
N PHE A 34 -3.19 -32.47 1.72
CA PHE A 34 -4.24 -32.79 0.77
C PHE A 34 -4.32 -31.72 -0.32
N ALA A 35 -4.77 -32.08 -1.53
CA ALA A 35 -5.05 -31.11 -2.59
C ALA A 35 -6.28 -31.53 -3.41
N GLY A 36 -7.09 -30.56 -3.81
CA GLY A 36 -8.26 -30.79 -4.67
C GLY A 36 -9.45 -29.91 -4.35
N SER A 37 -10.51 -30.05 -5.16
CA SER A 37 -11.75 -29.27 -5.07
C SER A 37 -12.80 -29.88 -4.13
N VAL A 38 -12.56 -31.08 -3.62
CA VAL A 38 -13.46 -31.83 -2.72
C VAL A 38 -12.84 -31.86 -1.33
N ASP A 39 -13.66 -31.63 -0.30
CA ASP A 39 -13.22 -31.64 1.10
C ASP A 39 -12.68 -33.03 1.51
N PRO A 40 -11.38 -33.14 1.89
CA PRO A 40 -10.76 -34.40 2.29
C PRO A 40 -11.01 -34.78 3.77
N ALA A 41 -12.02 -34.19 4.41
CA ALA A 41 -12.38 -34.38 5.82
C ALA A 41 -12.29 -35.80 6.36
N ALA A 42 -12.78 -36.75 5.57
CA ALA A 42 -12.89 -38.15 5.96
C ALA A 42 -11.52 -38.80 6.18
N PHE A 43 -10.46 -38.21 5.62
CA PHE A 43 -9.11 -38.76 5.62
C PHE A 43 -8.11 -37.86 6.37
N ALA A 44 -8.54 -36.69 6.87
CA ALA A 44 -7.68 -35.70 7.51
C ALA A 44 -7.75 -35.78 9.04
N GLY A 45 -6.59 -35.79 9.70
CA GLY A 45 -6.42 -35.63 11.14
C GLY A 45 -6.21 -34.17 11.57
N PRO A 46 -6.20 -33.88 12.90
CA PRO A 46 -5.89 -32.56 13.42
C PRO A 46 -4.61 -31.97 12.82
N TYR A 47 -4.61 -30.68 12.52
CA TYR A 47 -3.50 -29.91 11.97
C TYR A 47 -2.95 -30.34 10.59
N MET A 48 -3.56 -31.31 9.90
CA MET A 48 -3.25 -31.59 8.50
C MET A 48 -3.70 -30.44 7.59
N THR A 49 -2.99 -30.23 6.48
CA THR A 49 -3.24 -29.13 5.53
C THR A 49 -4.03 -29.60 4.31
N TRP A 50 -4.80 -28.68 3.72
CA TRP A 50 -5.52 -28.88 2.48
C TRP A 50 -5.36 -27.67 1.57
N ALA A 51 -4.81 -27.91 0.39
CA ALA A 51 -4.85 -27.05 -0.78
C ALA A 51 -6.22 -27.15 -1.47
N ASP A 52 -7.15 -26.30 -1.05
CA ASP A 52 -8.49 -26.19 -1.63
C ASP A 52 -8.42 -25.46 -2.98
N SER A 53 -8.42 -26.25 -4.06
CA SER A 53 -8.34 -25.72 -5.43
C SER A 53 -9.68 -25.18 -5.94
N ALA A 54 -10.81 -25.45 -5.27
CA ALA A 54 -12.09 -24.84 -5.61
C ALA A 54 -12.17 -23.39 -5.13
N ASN A 55 -11.60 -23.12 -3.95
CA ASN A 55 -11.64 -21.80 -3.32
C ASN A 55 -10.29 -21.05 -3.36
N MET A 56 -9.25 -21.66 -3.93
CA MET A 56 -7.89 -21.11 -4.00
C MET A 56 -7.30 -20.77 -2.62
N GLN A 57 -7.49 -21.65 -1.64
CA GLN A 57 -7.10 -21.45 -0.24
C GLN A 57 -6.22 -22.57 0.30
N ILE A 58 -5.33 -22.23 1.25
CA ILE A 58 -4.74 -23.19 2.17
C ILE A 58 -5.60 -23.25 3.43
N LYS A 59 -6.00 -24.46 3.82
CA LYS A 59 -6.78 -24.74 5.02
C LYS A 59 -6.03 -25.72 5.91
N ARG A 60 -6.26 -25.66 7.23
CA ARG A 60 -5.71 -26.60 8.21
C ARG A 60 -6.79 -27.12 9.14
N ARG A 61 -6.81 -28.42 9.44
CA ARG A 61 -7.73 -28.98 10.44
C ARG A 61 -7.47 -28.39 11.81
N ASN A 62 -8.53 -28.01 12.53
CA ASN A 62 -8.40 -27.51 13.90
C ASN A 62 -7.94 -28.62 14.86
N ALA A 63 -7.54 -28.24 16.07
CA ALA A 63 -7.08 -29.16 17.12
C ALA A 63 -8.10 -30.27 17.44
N ALA A 64 -9.40 -29.97 17.33
CA ALA A 64 -10.49 -30.88 17.62
C ALA A 64 -10.89 -31.78 16.43
N ASN A 65 -10.21 -31.66 15.29
CA ASN A 65 -10.52 -32.30 14.01
C ASN A 65 -11.97 -32.12 13.50
N SER A 66 -12.67 -31.07 13.94
CA SER A 66 -14.09 -30.85 13.65
C SER A 66 -14.35 -29.83 12.55
N ALA A 67 -13.34 -29.03 12.18
CA ALA A 67 -13.46 -27.98 11.18
C ALA A 67 -12.13 -27.63 10.50
N TRP A 68 -12.22 -26.99 9.34
CA TRP A 68 -11.09 -26.34 8.66
C TRP A 68 -10.93 -24.89 9.10
N VAL A 69 -9.70 -24.49 9.36
CA VAL A 69 -9.29 -23.09 9.56
C VAL A 69 -8.57 -22.63 8.29
N VAL A 70 -8.94 -21.47 7.74
CA VAL A 70 -8.26 -20.88 6.58
C VAL A 70 -6.96 -20.24 7.03
N GLU A 71 -5.85 -20.59 6.38
CA GLU A 71 -4.51 -20.08 6.73
C GLU A 71 -3.99 -19.06 5.73
N GLY A 72 -4.44 -19.10 4.48
CA GLY A 72 -4.00 -18.17 3.44
C GLY A 72 -4.51 -18.53 2.05
N ALA A 73 -3.98 -17.83 1.04
CA ALA A 73 -4.22 -18.14 -0.37
C ALA A 73 -3.36 -19.35 -0.80
N LEU A 74 -3.92 -20.22 -1.67
CA LEU A 74 -3.26 -21.42 -2.19
C LEU A 74 -1.99 -21.10 -3.00
N LEU A 75 -2.07 -20.11 -3.88
CA LEU A 75 -0.92 -19.59 -4.62
C LEU A 75 -0.76 -18.12 -4.26
N SER A 76 0.30 -17.80 -3.52
CA SER A 76 0.58 -16.43 -3.06
C SER A 76 0.94 -15.44 -4.18
N HIS A 77 1.12 -15.93 -5.41
CA HIS A 77 1.46 -15.12 -6.58
C HIS A 77 0.69 -15.52 -7.85
N GLY A 78 -0.49 -16.11 -7.67
CA GLY A 78 -1.30 -16.67 -8.77
C GLY A 78 -2.62 -15.96 -9.05
N SER A 79 -2.75 -14.66 -8.78
CA SER A 79 -3.75 -13.76 -9.38
C SER A 79 -3.56 -12.37 -8.76
N SER A 80 -3.41 -11.35 -9.61
CA SER A 80 -2.99 -9.99 -9.29
C SER A 80 -4.02 -9.14 -8.51
N THR A 81 -4.66 -9.69 -7.48
CA THR A 81 -5.58 -8.95 -6.60
C THR A 81 -5.53 -9.46 -5.15
N LEU A 82 -4.33 -9.55 -4.56
CA LEU A 82 -4.22 -9.49 -3.10
C LEU A 82 -4.59 -8.06 -2.68
N THR A 83 -5.84 -7.88 -2.26
CA THR A 83 -6.29 -6.60 -1.72
C THR A 83 -5.99 -6.61 -0.22
N PHE A 84 -4.81 -6.13 0.16
CA PHE A 84 -4.55 -5.81 1.56
C PHE A 84 -5.49 -4.67 1.96
N LYS A 85 -6.19 -4.79 3.09
CA LYS A 85 -6.96 -3.66 3.61
C LYS A 85 -5.98 -2.57 3.98
N ALA A 86 -5.89 -1.52 3.16
CA ALA A 86 -5.35 -0.25 3.61
C ALA A 86 -6.33 0.29 4.65
N ALA A 87 -6.03 0.11 5.94
CA ALA A 87 -6.64 0.92 6.98
C ALA A 87 -6.28 2.40 6.70
N PRO A 88 -7.00 3.38 7.25
CA PRO A 88 -6.67 4.80 7.07
C PRO A 88 -5.27 5.09 7.63
N SER A 89 -4.24 4.92 6.79
CA SER A 89 -2.85 5.39 6.92
C SER A 89 -2.38 5.69 8.35
N ALA A 90 -2.34 4.69 9.25
CA ALA A 90 -1.99 4.92 10.65
C ALA A 90 -1.08 3.86 11.30
N ALA A 91 -0.84 2.69 10.68
CA ALA A 91 0.09 1.69 11.21
C ALA A 91 1.39 1.62 10.38
N SER A 92 2.52 1.30 11.04
CA SER A 92 3.88 1.34 10.48
C SER A 92 4.12 0.38 9.30
N ASP A 93 3.23 -0.59 9.07
CA ASP A 93 3.40 -1.67 8.10
C ASP A 93 2.23 -1.78 7.09
N ASP A 94 1.34 -0.79 7.04
CA ASP A 94 0.20 -0.78 6.11
C ASP A 94 0.60 -0.31 4.70
N VAL A 95 0.03 -0.97 3.68
CA VAL A 95 0.10 -0.49 2.30
C VAL A 95 -0.71 0.80 2.17
N VAL A 96 -0.07 1.88 1.72
CA VAL A 96 -0.73 3.19 1.53
C VAL A 96 -1.47 3.24 0.19
N VAL A 97 -2.69 3.78 0.19
CA VAL A 97 -3.38 4.09 -1.05
C VAL A 97 -2.64 5.23 -1.76
N GLN A 98 -2.12 4.99 -2.96
CA GLN A 98 -1.33 5.96 -3.72
C GLN A 98 -2.03 7.34 -3.87
N SER A 99 -3.36 7.37 -3.89
CA SER A 99 -4.14 8.63 -3.93
C SER A 99 -3.95 9.49 -2.68
N GLN A 100 -3.72 8.89 -1.52
CA GLN A 100 -3.51 9.55 -0.23
C GLN A 100 -2.07 10.04 -0.03
N THR A 101 -1.11 9.50 -0.78
CA THR A 101 0.30 9.88 -0.67
C THR A 101 0.61 11.17 -1.43
N PHE A 102 1.34 12.07 -0.79
CA PHE A 102 1.86 13.30 -1.40
C PHE A 102 3.04 12.99 -2.34
N GLY A 103 3.12 13.68 -3.49
CA GLY A 103 4.24 13.57 -4.43
C GLY A 103 4.24 12.31 -5.32
N VAL A 104 3.55 11.23 -4.95
CA VAL A 104 3.54 10.01 -5.75
C VAL A 104 2.69 10.16 -7.00
N GLY A 105 3.29 9.86 -8.16
CA GLY A 105 2.65 9.98 -9.47
C GLY A 105 2.52 11.42 -9.97
N GLN A 106 3.06 12.40 -9.24
CA GLN A 106 3.06 13.80 -9.64
C GLN A 106 4.30 14.13 -10.47
N THR A 107 4.16 15.07 -11.40
CA THR A 107 5.26 15.55 -12.25
C THR A 107 5.46 17.04 -12.06
N LEU A 108 6.70 17.50 -12.18
CA LEU A 108 6.99 18.93 -12.16
C LEU A 108 6.59 19.53 -13.52
N GLN A 109 5.67 20.49 -13.50
CA GLN A 109 5.18 21.17 -14.69
C GLN A 109 5.61 22.64 -14.65
N ASP A 110 6.15 23.14 -15.76
CA ASP A 110 6.31 24.57 -15.96
C ASP A 110 4.96 25.17 -16.35
N VAL A 111 4.44 26.05 -15.50
CA VAL A 111 3.14 26.69 -15.68
C VAL A 111 3.27 28.21 -15.80
N THR A 112 4.48 28.71 -16.08
CA THR A 112 4.80 30.14 -16.13
C THR A 112 3.87 30.89 -17.08
N ALA A 113 3.58 30.34 -18.26
CA ALA A 113 2.68 30.97 -19.23
C ALA A 113 1.19 30.95 -18.82
N SER A 114 0.83 30.12 -17.83
CA SER A 114 -0.56 29.90 -17.37
C SER A 114 -0.82 30.49 -15.99
N ARG A 115 0.16 31.20 -15.41
CA ARG A 115 0.08 31.78 -14.07
C ARG A 115 0.51 33.23 -14.10
N ALA A 116 -0.06 34.00 -13.19
CA ALA A 116 0.20 35.41 -13.02
C ALA A 116 0.08 35.78 -11.55
N ILE A 117 0.93 36.71 -11.12
CA ILE A 117 0.91 37.28 -9.77
C ILE A 117 -0.44 38.00 -9.55
N GLY A 118 -0.99 37.92 -8.34
CA GLY A 118 -2.25 38.53 -7.95
C GLY A 118 -3.51 37.76 -8.42
N THR A 119 -3.36 36.73 -9.24
CA THR A 119 -4.50 35.91 -9.70
C THR A 119 -4.74 34.74 -8.75
N THR A 120 -6.00 34.52 -8.38
CA THR A 120 -6.41 33.38 -7.54
C THR A 120 -6.67 32.15 -8.42
N TYR A 121 -6.05 31.03 -8.07
CA TYR A 121 -6.21 29.73 -8.73
C TYR A 121 -6.81 28.71 -7.75
N THR A 122 -7.41 27.65 -8.29
CA THR A 122 -7.92 26.52 -7.49
C THR A 122 -7.11 25.27 -7.80
N ASN A 123 -6.67 24.54 -6.78
CA ASN A 123 -6.07 23.23 -6.98
C ASN A 123 -7.15 22.17 -7.25
N SER A 124 -7.50 22.00 -8.52
CA SER A 124 -8.53 21.05 -8.97
C SER A 124 -7.97 19.65 -9.34
N THR A 125 -6.74 19.32 -8.95
CA THR A 125 -6.08 18.05 -9.36
C THR A 125 -6.58 16.82 -8.59
N GLY A 126 -7.33 17.02 -7.51
CA GLY A 126 -7.72 15.95 -6.59
C GLY A 126 -6.60 15.50 -5.64
N LYS A 127 -5.40 16.09 -5.73
CA LYS A 127 -4.25 15.83 -4.83
C LYS A 127 -3.64 17.15 -4.36
N PRO A 128 -2.98 17.21 -3.19
CA PRO A 128 -2.22 18.40 -2.85
C PRO A 128 -1.09 18.63 -3.87
N ILE A 129 -0.84 19.88 -4.23
CA ILE A 129 0.23 20.28 -5.17
C ILE A 129 1.29 21.10 -4.43
N VAL A 130 2.54 21.10 -4.93
CA VAL A 130 3.51 22.14 -4.53
C VAL A 130 3.52 23.23 -5.59
N VAL A 131 3.35 24.48 -5.18
CA VAL A 131 3.53 25.65 -6.03
C VAL A 131 4.92 26.23 -5.73
N TYR A 132 5.76 26.36 -6.75
CA TYR A 132 7.07 27.01 -6.68
C TYR A 132 7.02 28.30 -7.49
N VAL A 133 7.41 29.41 -6.87
CA VAL A 133 7.52 30.71 -7.54
C VAL A 133 8.90 31.29 -7.31
N SER A 134 9.52 31.75 -8.38
CA SER A 134 10.75 32.54 -8.32
C SER A 134 10.59 33.82 -9.12
N THR A 135 11.05 34.94 -8.60
CA THR A 135 11.00 36.24 -9.27
C THR A 135 12.18 37.11 -8.81
N THR A 136 12.37 38.27 -9.42
CA THR A 136 13.38 39.24 -9.01
C THR A 136 12.67 40.50 -8.52
N GLY A 137 12.95 40.92 -7.29
CA GLY A 137 12.56 42.25 -6.81
C GLY A 137 13.41 43.32 -7.49
N THR A 138 12.82 44.44 -7.86
CA THR A 138 13.50 45.52 -8.62
C THR A 138 13.60 46.84 -7.86
N THR A 139 13.05 46.90 -6.65
CA THR A 139 13.14 48.04 -5.73
C THR A 139 13.44 47.60 -4.31
N THR A 140 13.82 48.54 -3.46
CA THR A 140 13.87 48.35 -2.01
C THR A 140 12.51 47.87 -1.48
N SER A 141 12.53 47.00 -0.47
CA SER A 141 11.34 46.43 0.17
C SER A 141 10.40 45.71 -0.81
N SER A 142 10.99 44.89 -1.68
CA SER A 142 10.26 43.99 -2.57
C SER A 142 10.02 42.64 -1.91
N GLY A 143 8.92 41.98 -2.27
CA GLY A 143 8.60 40.66 -1.77
C GLY A 143 7.48 39.98 -2.55
N ILE A 144 7.20 38.74 -2.15
CA ILE A 144 6.04 37.98 -2.58
C ILE A 144 5.44 37.24 -1.37
N VAL A 145 4.11 37.15 -1.34
CA VAL A 145 3.34 36.40 -0.34
C VAL A 145 2.47 35.37 -1.04
N GLY A 146 2.60 34.11 -0.63
CA GLY A 146 1.72 33.03 -1.04
C GLY A 146 0.60 32.86 -0.02
N ARG A 147 -0.64 32.87 -0.49
CA ARG A 147 -1.82 32.66 0.35
C ARG A 147 -2.59 31.42 -0.08
N ILE A 148 -3.16 30.71 0.89
CA ILE A 148 -4.04 29.57 0.69
C ILE A 148 -5.35 29.84 1.43
N ASN A 149 -6.48 29.80 0.73
CA ASN A 149 -7.81 30.14 1.26
C ASN A 149 -7.82 31.50 2.02
N GLY A 150 -7.02 32.46 1.55
CA GLY A 150 -6.88 33.78 2.16
C GLY A 150 -5.86 33.90 3.31
N PHE A 151 -5.34 32.79 3.84
CA PHE A 151 -4.30 32.81 4.88
C PHE A 151 -2.90 32.89 4.29
N ASP A 152 -2.01 33.70 4.88
CA ASP A 152 -0.59 33.73 4.52
C ASP A 152 0.06 32.37 4.84
N ALA A 153 0.53 31.69 3.80
CA ALA A 153 1.11 30.35 3.87
C ALA A 153 2.62 30.33 3.66
N ALA A 154 3.14 31.26 2.85
CA ALA A 154 4.56 31.42 2.58
C ALA A 154 4.89 32.88 2.26
N TYR A 155 6.11 33.29 2.55
CA TYR A 155 6.54 34.68 2.40
C TYR A 155 8.02 34.77 2.01
N SER A 156 8.36 35.69 1.12
CA SER A 156 9.75 36.02 0.79
C SER A 156 9.85 37.52 0.58
N THR A 157 10.62 38.20 1.43
CA THR A 157 10.89 39.65 1.32
C THR A 157 12.37 39.97 1.36
N ARG A 158 12.66 41.18 0.91
CA ARG A 158 14.02 41.72 0.94
C ARG A 158 14.01 43.24 0.99
N ASP A 159 14.97 43.80 1.72
CA ASP A 159 15.18 45.25 1.83
C ASP A 159 16.35 45.78 0.97
N GLY A 160 16.74 45.03 -0.06
CA GLY A 160 17.76 45.44 -1.04
C GLY A 160 17.13 45.91 -2.35
N SER A 161 17.84 46.76 -3.11
CA SER A 161 17.34 47.37 -4.35
C SER A 161 17.09 46.40 -5.51
N SER A 162 17.75 45.24 -5.55
CA SER A 162 17.49 44.19 -6.54
C SER A 162 17.98 42.82 -6.08
N GLY A 163 17.17 41.76 -6.24
CA GLY A 163 17.59 40.38 -5.94
C GLY A 163 16.48 39.33 -6.05
N SER A 164 16.87 38.06 -5.96
CA SER A 164 15.96 36.91 -6.08
C SER A 164 15.01 36.78 -4.90
N LEU A 165 13.75 36.48 -5.21
CA LEU A 165 12.68 36.15 -4.27
C LEU A 165 12.11 34.79 -4.68
N VAL A 166 11.96 33.89 -3.72
CA VAL A 166 11.48 32.53 -3.96
C VAL A 166 10.51 32.10 -2.87
N LEU A 167 9.46 31.38 -3.23
CA LEU A 167 8.63 30.68 -2.26
C LEU A 167 8.17 29.33 -2.80
N ASN A 168 7.85 28.46 -1.86
CA ASN A 168 7.14 27.22 -2.14
C ASN A 168 6.01 27.06 -1.12
N MET A 169 4.88 26.53 -1.57
CA MET A 169 3.74 26.24 -0.70
C MET A 169 3.01 24.98 -1.14
N VAL A 170 2.58 24.17 -0.16
CA VAL A 170 1.76 22.98 -0.40
C VAL A 170 0.31 23.40 -0.37
N VAL A 171 -0.39 23.28 -1.49
CA VAL A 171 -1.81 23.66 -1.63
C VAL A 171 -2.66 22.40 -1.59
N PRO A 172 -3.50 22.18 -0.57
CA PRO A 172 -4.39 21.04 -0.50
C PRO A 172 -5.34 20.95 -1.71
N ALA A 173 -5.80 19.73 -2.02
CA ALA A 173 -6.82 19.53 -3.05
C ALA A 173 -8.09 20.35 -2.73
N GLY A 174 -8.66 21.00 -3.74
CA GLY A 174 -9.85 21.85 -3.61
C GLY A 174 -9.62 23.22 -2.96
N SER A 175 -8.41 23.51 -2.46
CA SER A 175 -8.11 24.84 -1.91
C SER A 175 -7.78 25.85 -3.00
N THR A 176 -8.04 27.12 -2.70
CA THR A 176 -7.65 28.26 -3.53
C THR A 176 -6.28 28.79 -3.09
N TYR A 177 -5.51 29.32 -4.02
CA TYR A 177 -4.22 29.94 -3.73
C TYR A 177 -3.93 31.14 -4.62
N VAL A 178 -3.11 32.05 -4.14
CA VAL A 178 -2.63 33.23 -4.87
C VAL A 178 -1.21 33.55 -4.42
N VAL A 179 -0.37 34.03 -5.32
CA VAL A 179 0.89 34.69 -4.96
C VAL A 179 0.77 36.17 -5.32
N GLN A 180 0.95 37.05 -4.34
CA GLN A 180 0.89 38.50 -4.51
C GLN A 180 2.29 39.10 -4.37
N ASN A 181 2.57 40.17 -5.09
CA ASN A 181 3.79 40.94 -4.91
C ASN A 181 3.64 41.99 -3.81
N ILE A 182 4.79 42.34 -3.25
CA ILE A 182 5.01 43.48 -2.38
C ILE A 182 6.08 44.30 -3.09
N GLY A 183 5.79 45.57 -3.38
CA GLY A 183 6.66 46.38 -4.23
C GLY A 183 6.79 45.83 -5.67
N ASN A 184 7.86 46.21 -6.37
CA ASN A 184 8.04 45.89 -7.77
C ASN A 184 8.83 44.59 -7.97
N ILE A 185 8.32 43.72 -8.85
CA ILE A 185 8.96 42.46 -9.22
C ILE A 185 8.99 42.28 -10.74
N THR A 186 9.88 41.42 -11.22
CA THR A 186 9.97 41.03 -12.64
C THR A 186 10.42 39.59 -12.80
N GLY A 187 10.29 39.04 -14.01
CA GLY A 187 10.82 37.73 -14.38
C GLY A 187 10.23 36.59 -13.56
N THR A 188 8.92 36.60 -13.30
CA THR A 188 8.27 35.56 -12.50
C THR A 188 8.20 34.24 -13.25
N ILE A 189 8.67 33.18 -12.62
CA ILE A 189 8.63 31.80 -13.12
C ILE A 189 7.79 30.97 -12.15
N TRP A 190 6.95 30.09 -12.70
CA TRP A 190 6.06 29.22 -11.94
C TRP A 190 6.28 27.77 -12.30
N ARG A 191 6.43 26.92 -11.27
CA ARG A 191 6.32 25.47 -11.42
C ARG A 191 5.31 24.89 -10.46
N GLU A 192 4.64 23.82 -10.87
CA GLU A 192 3.74 23.06 -10.02
C GLU A 192 4.15 21.58 -10.02
N LEU A 193 4.33 20.96 -8.85
CA LEU A 193 4.39 19.51 -8.73
C LEU A 193 2.95 19.00 -8.62
N ARG A 194 2.44 18.34 -9.66
CA ARG A 194 1.04 17.93 -9.76
C ARG A 194 0.80 16.62 -10.50
#